data_AF-A0A075HWJ2-F1
#
_entry.id   AF-A0A075HWJ2-F1
#
_cell.length_a   1.000
_cell.length_b   1.000
_cell.length_c   1.000
_cell.angle_alpha   90.00
_cell.angle_beta   90.00
_cell.angle_gamma   90.00
#
_symmetry.space_group_name_H-M   'P 1'
#
loop_
_entity.id
_entity.type
_entity.pdbx_description
1 polymer ?
#
loop_
_entity_poly.entity_id
_entity_poly.type
_entity_poly.pdbx_seq_one_letter_code
_entity_poly.pdbx_strand_id
1 'polypeptide(L)'
;MDGNLVPFPDAQPVNVDLVAQLLLLRRLWHLSFLFALLPILLGLFVLTLQADPVAFGLFIGGGWAMLSRILPEEGFELPMPYSMQLIGEVNQIRRSESDCCESPDIRWEVTAIRCRACRHVHCSRARPDLGRKRTDGLVGTVRLLILDGHPLLTEDEN
;
A
#
# COMPACT_ATOMS: atom_id res chain seq x y z
N MET A 1 -7.79 -32.39 -4.59
CA MET A 1 -6.78 -31.60 -3.84
C MET A 1 -7.21 -30.17 -3.99
N ASP A 2 -8.02 -29.74 -3.04
CA ASP A 2 -8.85 -28.55 -3.16
C ASP A 2 -7.99 -27.34 -2.85
N GLY A 3 -7.62 -26.59 -3.90
CA GLY A 3 -6.90 -25.34 -3.82
C GLY A 3 -7.76 -24.26 -3.18
N ASN A 4 -7.99 -24.35 -1.87
CA ASN A 4 -8.74 -23.39 -1.09
C ASN A 4 -7.83 -22.23 -0.64
N LEU A 5 -7.20 -21.56 -1.61
CA LEU A 5 -6.69 -20.21 -1.38
C LEU A 5 -7.92 -19.32 -1.34
N VAL A 6 -8.35 -18.92 -0.13
CA VAL A 6 -9.42 -17.92 0.02
C VAL A 6 -9.00 -16.72 -0.84
N PRO A 7 -9.68 -16.44 -1.97
CA PRO A 7 -9.09 -15.62 -3.02
C PRO A 7 -8.85 -14.18 -2.55
N PHE A 8 -9.61 -13.76 -1.53
CA PHE A 8 -9.54 -12.42 -0.99
C PHE A 8 -9.48 -12.43 0.55
N PRO A 9 -8.68 -11.52 1.15
CA PRO A 9 -8.68 -11.28 2.59
C PRO A 9 -10.06 -10.92 3.11
N ASP A 10 -10.32 -11.27 4.37
CA ASP A 10 -11.50 -10.78 5.07
C ASP A 10 -11.60 -9.24 5.02
N ALA A 11 -12.84 -8.76 4.91
CA ALA A 11 -13.14 -7.35 4.92
C ALA A 11 -12.79 -6.74 6.29
N GLN A 12 -11.99 -5.68 6.29
CA GLN A 12 -11.49 -5.07 7.52
C GLN A 12 -12.48 -4.02 8.00
N PRO A 13 -12.89 -4.03 9.27
CA PRO A 13 -13.80 -3.01 9.80
C PRO A 13 -13.16 -1.62 9.73
N VAL A 14 -13.96 -0.62 9.39
CA VAL A 14 -13.51 0.78 9.37
C VAL A 14 -13.50 1.32 10.79
N ASN A 15 -12.42 1.06 11.53
CA ASN A 15 -12.26 1.42 12.93
C ASN A 15 -11.05 2.35 13.16
N VAL A 16 -10.77 2.69 14.42
CA VAL A 16 -9.63 3.55 14.79
C VAL A 16 -8.30 2.86 14.47
N ASP A 17 -8.22 1.54 14.67
CA ASP A 17 -7.00 0.76 14.44
C ASP A 17 -6.59 0.77 12.96
N LEU A 18 -7.55 0.67 12.04
CA LEU A 18 -7.33 0.77 10.60
C LEU A 18 -6.72 2.13 10.23
N VAL A 19 -7.26 3.23 10.77
CA VAL A 19 -6.71 4.57 10.49
C VAL A 19 -5.29 4.71 11.04
N ALA A 20 -5.04 4.19 12.24
CA ALA A 20 -3.69 4.16 12.82
C ALA A 20 -2.71 3.33 11.98
N GLN A 21 -3.17 2.18 11.47
CA GLN A 21 -2.40 1.30 10.60
C GLN A 21 -2.04 1.99 9.27
N LEU A 22 -2.98 2.67 8.62
CA LEU A 22 -2.71 3.44 7.40
C LEU A 22 -1.68 4.55 7.63
N LEU A 23 -1.78 5.26 8.76
CA LEU A 23 -0.81 6.28 9.15
C LEU A 23 0.59 5.69 9.39
N LEU A 24 0.66 4.51 10.01
CA LEU A 24 1.91 3.79 10.21
C LEU A 24 2.53 3.36 8.88
N LEU A 25 1.74 2.74 7.99
CA LEU A 25 2.20 2.30 6.67
C LEU A 25 2.67 3.46 5.81
N ARG A 26 1.94 4.59 5.83
CA ARG A 26 2.39 5.83 5.20
C ARG A 26 3.75 6.29 5.73
N ARG A 27 3.95 6.25 7.05
CA ARG A 27 5.24 6.62 7.66
C ARG A 27 6.35 5.66 7.23
N LEU A 28 6.10 4.36 7.23
CA LEU A 28 7.06 3.34 6.79
C LEU A 28 7.43 3.51 5.32
N TRP A 29 6.44 3.80 4.46
CA TRP A 29 6.66 4.08 3.06
C TRP A 29 7.57 5.29 2.87
N HIS A 30 7.32 6.41 3.57
CA HIS A 30 8.23 7.56 3.53
C HIS A 30 9.63 7.26 4.09
N LEU A 31 9.72 6.45 5.15
CA LEU A 31 11.00 6.04 5.73
C LEU A 31 11.82 5.19 4.75
N SER A 32 11.17 4.43 3.87
CA SER A 32 11.86 3.66 2.83
C SER A 32 12.65 4.54 1.86
N PHE A 33 12.12 5.73 1.50
CA PHE A 33 12.86 6.72 0.70
C PHE A 33 14.10 7.22 1.41
N LEU A 34 14.02 7.45 2.73
CA LEU A 34 15.19 7.84 3.51
C LEU A 34 16.27 6.74 3.50
N PHE A 35 15.85 5.48 3.66
CA PHE A 35 16.75 4.33 3.58
C PHE A 35 17.32 4.09 2.19
N ALA A 36 16.63 4.47 1.11
CA ALA A 36 17.16 4.45 -0.24
C ALA A 36 18.09 5.64 -0.53
N LEU A 37 17.79 6.81 0.01
CA LEU A 37 18.59 8.03 -0.20
C LEU A 37 19.98 7.95 0.45
N LEU A 38 20.08 7.39 1.65
CA LEU A 38 21.35 7.26 2.36
C LEU A 38 22.44 6.49 1.57
N PRO A 39 22.20 5.27 1.05
CA PRO A 39 23.18 4.56 0.24
C PRO A 39 23.46 5.26 -1.10
N ILE A 40 22.49 5.97 -1.70
CA ILE A 40 22.73 6.77 -2.91
C ILE A 40 23.75 7.87 -2.63
N LEU A 41 23.53 8.67 -1.57
CA LEU A 41 24.41 9.78 -1.22
C LEU A 41 25.80 9.30 -0.83
N LEU A 42 25.88 8.22 -0.05
CA LEU A 42 27.15 7.63 0.37
C LEU A 42 27.90 7.02 -0.82
N GLY A 43 27.21 6.27 -1.69
CA GLY A 43 27.77 5.71 -2.91
C GLY A 43 28.29 6.80 -3.85
N LEU A 44 27.50 7.86 -4.07
CA LEU A 44 27.91 9.00 -4.88
C LEU A 44 29.13 9.70 -4.29
N PHE A 45 29.16 9.94 -2.97
CA PHE A 45 30.29 10.58 -2.30
C PHE A 45 31.58 9.76 -2.42
N VAL A 46 31.54 8.44 -2.29
CA VAL A 46 32.75 7.62 -2.48
C VAL A 46 33.20 7.63 -3.94
N LEU A 47 32.26 7.57 -4.90
CA LEU A 47 32.57 7.60 -6.33
C LEU A 47 33.21 8.91 -6.80
N THR A 48 32.94 10.04 -6.14
CA THR A 48 33.63 11.30 -6.46
C THR A 48 35.09 11.31 -6.01
N LEU A 49 35.44 10.47 -5.02
CA LEU A 49 36.80 10.36 -4.50
C LEU A 49 37.60 9.25 -5.19
N GLN A 50 36.97 8.10 -5.45
CA GLN A 50 37.62 6.93 -6.05
C GLN A 50 36.62 5.98 -6.73
N ALA A 51 37.09 5.24 -7.72
CA ALA A 51 36.30 4.21 -8.40
C ALA A 51 36.25 2.92 -7.55
N ASP A 52 35.27 2.83 -6.65
CA ASP A 52 35.03 1.66 -5.81
C ASP A 52 33.77 0.87 -6.28
N PRO A 53 33.85 -0.45 -6.52
CA PRO A 53 32.72 -1.27 -6.96
C PRO A 53 31.56 -1.34 -5.97
N VAL A 54 31.82 -1.29 -4.65
CA VAL A 54 30.78 -1.34 -3.62
C VAL A 54 30.00 -0.03 -3.62
N ALA A 55 30.69 1.10 -3.74
CA ALA A 55 30.08 2.42 -3.88
C ALA A 55 29.19 2.54 -5.12
N PHE A 56 29.64 1.97 -6.26
CA PHE A 56 28.83 1.86 -7.46
C PHE A 56 27.55 1.05 -7.23
N GLY A 57 27.66 -0.10 -6.54
CA GLY A 57 26.51 -0.91 -6.16
C GLY A 57 25.52 -0.17 -5.26
N LEU A 58 26.00 0.61 -4.29
CA LEU A 58 25.15 1.42 -3.41
C LEU A 58 24.40 2.52 -4.17
N PHE A 59 25.10 3.19 -5.10
CA PHE A 59 24.51 4.24 -5.93
C PHE A 59 23.42 3.70 -6.85
N ILE A 60 23.73 2.65 -7.63
CA ILE A 60 22.77 2.05 -8.57
C ILE A 60 21.65 1.33 -7.85
N GLY A 61 21.96 0.53 -6.82
CA GLY A 61 20.97 -0.22 -6.06
C GLY A 61 19.99 0.68 -5.31
N GLY A 62 20.51 1.72 -4.64
CA GLY A 62 19.67 2.73 -4.00
C GLY A 62 18.85 3.52 -5.02
N GLY A 63 19.49 3.92 -6.13
CA GLY A 63 18.83 4.64 -7.22
C GLY A 63 17.67 3.86 -7.81
N TRP A 64 17.86 2.57 -8.08
CA TRP A 64 16.81 1.67 -8.54
C TRP A 64 15.68 1.50 -7.51
N ALA A 65 16.02 1.33 -6.22
CA ALA A 65 15.02 1.21 -5.16
C ALA A 65 14.18 2.48 -4.95
N MET A 66 14.74 3.66 -5.24
CA MET A 66 14.02 4.92 -5.22
C MET A 66 13.18 5.12 -6.50
N LEU A 67 13.75 4.80 -7.66
CA LEU A 67 13.10 4.96 -8.97
C LEU A 67 11.88 4.05 -9.12
N SER A 68 12.00 2.79 -8.71
CA SER A 68 10.91 1.79 -8.73
C SER A 68 9.68 2.18 -7.91
N ARG A 69 9.83 3.11 -6.95
CA ARG A 69 8.73 3.61 -6.13
C ARG A 69 8.14 4.94 -6.61
N ILE A 70 8.83 5.62 -7.52
CA ILE A 70 8.38 6.90 -8.08
C ILE A 70 7.69 6.69 -9.42
N LEU A 71 8.13 5.69 -10.21
CA LEU A 71 7.51 5.41 -11.48
C LEU A 71 6.06 4.94 -11.29
N PRO A 72 5.08 5.63 -11.88
CA PRO A 72 3.71 5.14 -11.89
C PRO A 72 3.62 3.86 -12.73
N GLU A 73 2.90 2.86 -12.24
CA GLU A 73 2.60 1.66 -13.04
C GLU A 73 1.52 1.95 -14.09
N GLU A 74 0.57 2.85 -13.80
CA GLU A 74 -0.53 3.23 -14.69
C GLU A 74 -0.83 4.74 -14.54
N GLY A 75 -0.71 5.51 -15.63
CA GLY A 75 -1.05 6.94 -15.68
C GLY A 75 0.04 7.92 -15.23
N PHE A 76 -0.34 9.20 -15.05
CA PHE A 76 0.55 10.31 -14.67
C PHE A 76 0.42 10.72 -13.18
N GLU A 77 -0.34 9.97 -12.39
CA GLU A 77 -0.48 10.24 -10.95
C GLU A 77 0.62 9.53 -10.16
N LEU A 78 1.22 10.23 -9.19
CA LEU A 78 2.26 9.64 -8.35
C LEU A 78 1.68 8.45 -7.58
N PRO A 79 2.34 7.28 -7.59
CA PRO A 79 1.88 6.05 -6.95
C PRO A 79 2.05 6.16 -5.43
N MET A 80 1.17 6.91 -4.76
CA MET A 80 1.15 6.98 -3.30
C MET A 80 -0.01 6.15 -2.76
N PRO A 81 0.20 4.86 -2.44
CA PRO A 81 -0.87 3.96 -1.99
C PRO A 81 -1.56 4.44 -0.70
N TYR A 82 -0.87 5.22 0.13
CA TYR A 82 -1.36 5.73 1.41
C TYR A 82 -1.45 7.26 1.45
N SER A 83 -2.16 7.88 0.51
CA SER A 83 -2.32 9.35 0.46
C SER A 83 -3.03 9.91 1.72
N MET A 84 -2.70 11.16 2.13
CA MET A 84 -3.39 11.80 3.26
C MET A 84 -4.87 12.03 2.98
N GLN A 85 -5.23 12.24 1.71
CA GLN A 85 -6.61 12.39 1.26
C GLN A 85 -7.39 11.09 1.51
N LEU A 86 -6.83 9.93 1.12
CA LEU A 86 -7.43 8.62 1.38
C LEU A 86 -7.66 8.39 2.89
N ILE A 87 -6.64 8.65 3.70
CA ILE A 87 -6.74 8.47 5.16
C ILE A 87 -7.78 9.41 5.76
N GLY A 88 -7.84 10.66 5.27
CA GLY A 88 -8.83 11.65 5.66
C GLY A 88 -10.26 11.19 5.36
N GLU A 89 -10.51 10.72 4.13
CA GLU A 89 -11.81 10.20 3.70
C GLU A 89 -12.23 8.98 4.53
N VAL A 90 -11.33 8.02 4.76
CA VAL A 90 -11.61 6.84 5.60
C VAL A 90 -11.95 7.25 7.03
N ASN A 91 -11.20 8.20 7.61
CA ASN A 91 -11.47 8.71 8.95
C ASN A 91 -12.76 9.54 9.00
N GLN A 92 -13.16 10.19 7.91
CA GLN A 92 -14.45 10.87 7.80
C GLN A 92 -15.59 9.85 7.81
N ILE A 93 -15.52 8.80 6.99
CA ILE A 93 -16.53 7.71 6.95
C ILE A 93 -16.67 7.05 8.33
N ARG A 94 -15.55 6.85 9.03
CA ARG A 94 -15.54 6.31 10.40
C ARG A 94 -16.25 7.23 11.40
N ARG A 95 -16.12 8.55 11.25
CA ARG A 95 -16.65 9.55 12.19
C ARG A 95 -18.09 9.95 11.87
N SER A 96 -18.47 9.89 10.60
CA SER A 96 -19.84 10.14 10.19
C SER A 96 -20.74 9.07 10.79
N GLU A 97 -21.79 9.49 11.46
CA GLU A 97 -22.91 8.60 11.74
C GLU A 97 -23.50 8.19 10.39
N SER A 98 -23.46 6.89 10.08
CA SER A 98 -23.83 6.40 8.77
C SER A 98 -25.34 6.17 8.70
N ASP A 99 -26.04 7.03 7.98
CA ASP A 99 -27.50 6.97 7.76
C ASP A 99 -27.94 5.81 6.82
N CYS A 100 -27.10 4.80 6.62
CA CYS A 100 -27.33 3.78 5.59
C CYS A 100 -28.29 2.65 6.02
N CYS A 101 -28.36 2.32 7.32
CA CYS A 101 -29.28 1.33 7.89
C CYS A 101 -29.34 1.43 9.43
N GLU A 102 -30.29 0.71 10.05
CA GLU A 102 -30.48 0.70 11.52
C GLU A 102 -29.27 0.15 12.31
N SER A 103 -28.47 -0.73 11.71
CA SER A 103 -27.27 -1.31 12.32
C SER A 103 -26.11 -1.35 11.31
N PRO A 104 -25.38 -0.24 11.14
CA PRO A 104 -24.31 -0.15 10.16
C PRO A 104 -23.07 -0.96 10.55
N ASP A 105 -22.65 -1.88 9.67
CA ASP A 105 -21.36 -2.59 9.76
C ASP A 105 -20.49 -2.19 8.56
N ILE A 106 -19.75 -1.08 8.69
CA ILE A 106 -18.91 -0.54 7.62
C ILE A 106 -17.59 -1.29 7.56
N ARG A 107 -17.30 -1.89 6.41
CA ARG A 107 -16.06 -2.63 6.18
C ARG A 107 -15.41 -2.23 4.86
N TRP A 108 -14.09 -2.28 4.84
CA TRP A 108 -13.29 -2.10 3.63
C TRP A 108 -13.06 -3.45 2.96
N GLU A 109 -13.81 -3.69 1.89
CA GLU A 109 -13.65 -4.81 0.97
C GLU A 109 -12.50 -4.53 0.00
N VAL A 110 -12.20 -5.46 -0.91
CA VAL A 110 -11.06 -5.33 -1.82
C VAL A 110 -11.20 -4.14 -2.76
N THR A 111 -12.41 -3.90 -3.28
CA THR A 111 -12.67 -2.86 -4.29
C THR A 111 -13.28 -1.58 -3.72
N ALA A 112 -13.87 -1.62 -2.51
CA ALA A 112 -14.65 -0.51 -1.99
C ALA A 112 -14.89 -0.61 -0.47
N ILE A 113 -15.25 0.52 0.13
CA ILE A 113 -15.79 0.60 1.49
C ILE A 113 -17.31 0.51 1.41
N ARG A 114 -17.87 -0.54 1.99
CA ARG A 114 -19.31 -0.84 1.93
C ARG A 114 -19.85 -1.21 3.30
N CYS A 115 -21.13 -0.92 3.52
CA CYS A 115 -21.85 -1.49 4.65
C CYS A 115 -22.19 -2.95 4.35
N ARG A 116 -21.86 -3.87 5.26
CA ARG A 116 -22.16 -5.30 5.10
C ARG A 116 -23.67 -5.59 5.16
N ALA A 117 -24.42 -4.80 5.94
CA ALA A 117 -25.85 -4.99 6.14
C ALA A 117 -26.70 -4.54 4.95
N CYS A 118 -26.49 -3.32 4.44
CA CYS A 118 -27.30 -2.75 3.35
C CYS A 118 -26.57 -2.64 2.00
N ARG A 119 -25.30 -3.04 1.92
CA ARG A 119 -24.44 -2.96 0.71
C ARG A 119 -24.24 -1.54 0.15
N HIS A 120 -24.65 -0.51 0.88
CA HIS A 120 -24.41 0.89 0.50
C HIS A 120 -22.91 1.17 0.40
N VAL A 121 -22.52 1.87 -0.67
CA VAL A 121 -21.11 2.16 -0.99
C VAL A 121 -20.78 3.55 -0.47
N HIS A 122 -19.87 3.61 0.51
CA HIS A 122 -19.39 4.88 1.06
C HIS A 122 -18.18 5.42 0.27
N CYS A 123 -17.35 4.54 -0.28
CA CYS A 123 -16.20 4.91 -1.11
C CYS A 123 -15.88 3.78 -2.09
N SER A 124 -15.66 4.11 -3.36
CA SER A 124 -15.31 3.15 -4.43
C SER A 124 -13.81 2.93 -4.59
N ARG A 125 -13.00 3.27 -3.57
CA ARG A 125 -11.55 3.04 -3.63
C ARG A 125 -11.20 1.62 -3.22
N ALA A 126 -10.37 1.01 -4.07
CA ALA A 126 -9.71 -0.25 -3.77
C ALA A 126 -8.88 -0.13 -2.49
N ARG A 127 -8.87 -1.20 -1.71
CA ARG A 127 -8.13 -1.24 -0.46
C ARG A 127 -6.64 -1.42 -0.76
N PRO A 128 -5.76 -0.48 -0.34
CA PRO A 128 -4.33 -0.69 -0.46
C PRO A 128 -3.92 -1.90 0.39
N ASP A 129 -2.75 -2.47 0.14
CA ASP A 129 -2.28 -3.54 1.02
C ASP A 129 -2.07 -2.98 2.43
N LEU A 130 -2.43 -3.73 3.47
CA LEU A 130 -2.36 -3.26 4.85
C LEU A 130 -1.19 -3.91 5.60
N GLY A 131 -0.09 -4.17 4.89
CA GLY A 131 1.06 -4.91 5.43
C GLY A 131 0.70 -6.34 5.77
N ARG A 132 -0.09 -7.00 4.90
CA ARG A 132 -0.72 -8.29 5.20
C ARG A 132 0.31 -9.40 5.36
N LYS A 133 0.21 -10.18 6.45
CA LYS A 133 0.88 -11.49 6.54
C LYS A 133 0.13 -12.47 5.62
N ARG A 134 0.66 -12.68 4.42
CA ARG A 134 0.06 -13.61 3.45
C ARG A 134 0.32 -15.06 3.88
N THR A 135 -0.68 -15.91 3.67
CA THR A 135 -0.59 -17.37 3.90
C THR A 135 0.27 -18.05 2.83
N ASP A 136 0.53 -17.36 1.73
CA ASP A 136 1.20 -17.82 0.51
C ASP A 136 2.74 -17.97 0.67
N GLY A 137 3.24 -17.90 1.91
CA GLY A 137 4.66 -18.06 2.23
C GLY A 137 5.57 -17.04 1.53
N LEU A 138 6.78 -17.48 1.14
CA LEU A 138 7.82 -16.65 0.53
C LEU A 138 7.39 -16.03 -0.81
N VAL A 139 6.56 -16.73 -1.60
CA VAL A 139 6.05 -16.22 -2.88
C VAL A 139 5.15 -15.00 -2.66
N GLY A 140 4.32 -15.05 -1.62
CA GLY A 140 3.53 -13.90 -1.18
C GLY A 140 4.41 -12.71 -0.81
N THR A 141 5.51 -12.94 -0.07
CA THR A 141 6.45 -11.88 0.30
C THR A 141 7.13 -11.24 -0.90
N VAL A 142 7.62 -12.04 -1.86
CA VAL A 142 8.24 -11.51 -3.10
C VAL A 142 7.24 -10.68 -3.89
N ARG A 143 6.01 -11.17 -4.03
CA ARG A 143 4.94 -10.43 -4.73
C ARG A 143 4.62 -9.10 -4.05
N LEU A 144 4.62 -9.04 -2.71
CA LEU A 144 4.45 -7.80 -1.96
C LEU A 144 5.60 -6.81 -2.16
N LEU A 145 6.84 -7.30 -2.24
CA LEU A 145 8.01 -6.46 -2.52
C LEU A 145 7.93 -5.83 -3.92
N ILE A 146 7.34 -6.55 -4.89
CA ILE A 146 7.15 -6.05 -6.25
C ILE A 146 6.05 -4.99 -6.30
N LEU A 147 4.92 -5.21 -5.63
CA LEU A 147 3.73 -4.35 -5.72
C LEU A 147 3.79 -3.10 -4.83
N ASP A 148 4.77 -2.99 -3.93
CA ASP A 148 4.98 -1.86 -2.99
C ASP A 148 3.72 -1.41 -2.21
N GLY A 149 2.73 -2.30 -2.08
CA GLY A 149 1.47 -2.06 -1.37
C GLY A 149 0.28 -1.62 -2.25
N HIS A 150 0.41 -1.63 -3.57
CA HIS A 150 -0.70 -1.38 -4.49
C HIS A 150 -1.77 -2.48 -4.45
N PRO A 151 -3.05 -2.12 -4.66
CA PRO A 151 -4.13 -3.09 -4.73
C PRO A 151 -3.94 -4.01 -5.94
N LEU A 152 -4.16 -5.31 -5.73
CA LEU A 152 -4.21 -6.30 -6.80
C LEU A 152 -5.59 -6.28 -7.45
N LEU A 153 -5.85 -5.31 -8.31
CA LEU A 153 -7.00 -5.34 -9.21
C LEU A 153 -6.51 -5.51 -10.64
N THR A 154 -7.02 -6.51 -11.33
CA THR A 154 -7.00 -6.58 -12.79
C THR A 154 -8.20 -5.80 -13.30
N GLU A 155 -8.01 -4.88 -14.24
CA GLU A 155 -9.08 -4.02 -14.81
C GLU A 155 -10.22 -4.80 -15.50
N ASP A 156 -10.11 -6.13 -15.65
CA ASP A 156 -11.06 -6.99 -16.36
C ASP A 156 -12.32 -7.41 -15.57
N GLU A 157 -12.57 -6.89 -14.37
CA GLU A 157 -13.82 -7.15 -13.61
C GLU A 157 -14.66 -5.87 -13.44
N ASN A 158 -15.17 -5.35 -14.57
CA ASN A 158 -16.22 -4.33 -14.61
C ASN A 158 -17.44 -4.83 -15.40
#